data_AF-A0A0A9VUF8-F1
#
_entry.id   AF-A0A0A9VUF8-F1
#
_cell.length_a   1.000
_cell.length_b   1.000
_cell.length_c   1.000
_cell.angle_alpha   90.00
_cell.angle_beta   90.00
_cell.angle_gamma   90.00
#
_symmetry.space_group_name_H-M   'P 1'
#
loop_
_entity.id
_entity.type
_entity.pdbx_description
1 polymer ?
#
loop_
_entity_poly.entity_id
_entity_poly.type
_entity_poly.pdbx_seq_one_letter_code
_entity_poly.pdbx_strand_id
1 'polypeptide(L)'
;MVVVLLMFTDAKHKNSIKRPPVDISALARAIEEVKTQHSSLNEAAQTNGLSRRTLQRHFQKAKLEDEFTYENKCNYRRVFTDQDEEDLVRYLVQCSKMLCGLTRKSLARLAFGFAQRNGKLIPANWGSNGEAGRKFISDFLKRHGDVLSLRKPQPTSIGRAACFNRPVIDAFFLNLSGLFDRYEFGPEQIFNVDESGLSTVQVPPKIIAQKGTRNVGTIASAERGTNVTMIATINALGNSIPPVLVFPRVKYKDFMIHGAPTFLKNKVLKTLFFLLM
;
A
#
# COMPACT_ATOMS: atom_id res chain seq x y z
N MET A 1 -13.90 -13.98 -17.14
CA MET A 1 -13.93 -14.88 -15.97
C MET A 1 -13.27 -14.15 -14.81
N VAL A 2 -14.00 -14.07 -13.70
CA VAL A 2 -13.84 -13.12 -12.58
C VAL A 2 -12.47 -13.22 -11.89
N VAL A 3 -11.87 -12.06 -11.62
CA VAL A 3 -10.62 -11.87 -10.87
C VAL A 3 -10.78 -12.43 -9.47
N VAL A 4 -10.17 -13.58 -9.18
CA VAL A 4 -10.10 -14.14 -7.84
C VAL A 4 -9.04 -13.36 -7.06
N LEU A 5 -9.52 -12.34 -6.34
CA LEU A 5 -8.82 -11.65 -5.28
C LEU A 5 -8.44 -12.68 -4.21
N LEU A 6 -7.16 -13.06 -4.14
CA LEU A 6 -6.59 -13.82 -3.02
C LEU A 6 -6.60 -12.92 -1.78
N MET A 7 -7.76 -12.84 -1.13
CA MET A 7 -7.85 -12.45 0.26
C MET A 7 -7.10 -13.50 1.07
N PHE A 8 -5.95 -13.12 1.64
CA PHE A 8 -5.44 -13.79 2.82
C PHE A 8 -6.50 -13.64 3.91
N THR A 9 -7.41 -14.61 3.98
CA THR A 9 -8.34 -14.72 5.08
C THR A 9 -7.51 -15.08 6.29
N ASP A 10 -7.32 -14.12 7.19
CA ASP A 10 -7.13 -14.41 8.61
C ASP A 10 -8.07 -15.56 8.96
N ALA A 11 -7.54 -16.60 9.62
CA ALA A 11 -8.36 -17.65 10.19
C ALA A 11 -9.36 -17.01 11.15
N LYS A 12 -10.53 -16.64 10.64
CA LYS A 12 -11.62 -16.09 11.43
C LYS A 12 -12.04 -17.19 12.37
N HIS A 13 -11.77 -16.99 13.66
CA HIS A 13 -12.41 -17.74 14.73
C HIS A 13 -13.91 -17.74 14.43
N LYS A 14 -14.44 -18.89 13.99
CA LYS A 14 -15.67 -18.94 13.20
C LYS A 14 -16.95 -18.60 13.97
N ASN A 15 -16.90 -18.35 15.27
CA ASN A 15 -18.06 -18.04 16.12
C ASN A 15 -17.73 -17.06 17.26
N SER A 16 -17.12 -15.90 16.98
CA SER A 16 -17.08 -14.85 18.00
C SER A 16 -18.41 -14.09 18.03
N ILE A 17 -19.25 -14.40 19.02
CA ILE A 17 -20.44 -13.62 19.31
C ILE A 17 -19.97 -12.18 19.61
N LYS A 18 -20.26 -11.24 18.71
CA LYS A 18 -19.99 -9.83 18.95
C LYS A 18 -20.94 -9.37 20.04
N ARG A 19 -20.40 -9.00 21.20
CA ARG A 19 -21.20 -8.38 22.26
C ARG A 19 -21.70 -7.02 21.73
N PRO A 20 -22.99 -6.71 21.82
CA PRO A 20 -23.47 -5.38 21.48
C PRO A 20 -22.75 -4.36 22.36
N PRO A 21 -22.41 -3.17 21.81
CA PRO A 21 -21.88 -2.08 22.61
C PRO A 21 -22.88 -1.72 23.70
N VAL A 22 -22.36 -1.31 24.87
CA VAL A 22 -23.21 -0.87 25.97
C VAL A 22 -23.80 0.49 25.59
N ASP A 23 -25.12 0.60 25.59
CA ASP A 23 -25.80 1.89 25.43
C ASP A 23 -25.59 2.72 26.70
N ILE A 24 -24.76 3.76 26.58
CA ILE A 24 -24.37 4.64 27.68
C ILE A 24 -25.58 5.41 28.20
N SER A 25 -26.48 5.82 27.30
CA SER A 25 -27.66 6.61 27.65
C SER A 25 -28.70 5.79 28.40
N ALA A 26 -28.97 4.57 27.94
CA ALA A 26 -29.84 3.63 28.63
C ALA A 26 -29.27 3.21 29.99
N LEU A 27 -27.94 3.06 30.09
CA LEU A 27 -27.28 2.72 31.35
C LEU A 27 -27.35 3.85 32.38
N ALA A 28 -27.17 5.11 31.96
CA ALA A 28 -27.30 6.27 32.84
C ALA A 28 -28.74 6.41 33.37
N ARG A 29 -29.75 6.29 32.49
CA ARG A 29 -31.18 6.33 32.87
C ARG A 29 -31.54 5.24 33.87
N ALA A 30 -31.12 4.00 33.60
CA ALA A 30 -31.39 2.87 34.50
C ALA A 30 -30.70 2.99 35.87
N ILE A 31 -29.56 3.69 35.96
CA ILE A 31 -28.89 3.95 37.24
C ILE A 31 -29.63 5.03 38.03
N GLU A 32 -30.08 6.10 37.37
CA GLU A 32 -30.89 7.13 38.01
C GLU A 32 -32.22 6.58 38.53
N GLU A 33 -32.97 5.81 37.71
CA GLU A 33 -34.24 5.17 38.12
C GLU A 33 -34.10 4.34 39.41
N VAL A 34 -32.97 3.63 39.56
CA VAL A 34 -32.67 2.82 40.75
C VAL A 34 -32.17 3.70 41.91
N LYS A 35 -31.42 4.78 41.66
CA LYS A 35 -30.98 5.74 42.69
C LYS A 35 -32.17 6.50 43.31
N THR A 36 -33.14 6.90 42.50
CA THR A 36 -34.35 7.61 42.94
C THR A 36 -35.41 6.70 43.57
N GLN A 37 -35.10 5.41 43.78
CA GLN A 37 -36.01 4.37 44.32
C GLN A 37 -37.29 4.15 43.50
N HIS A 38 -37.34 4.52 42.22
CA HIS A 38 -38.55 4.36 41.41
C HIS A 38 -38.76 2.92 40.91
N SER A 39 -37.70 2.12 40.82
CA SER A 39 -37.75 0.79 40.20
C SER A 39 -36.76 -0.19 40.84
N SER A 40 -37.09 -1.49 40.83
CA SER A 40 -36.12 -2.53 41.22
C SER A 40 -35.01 -2.69 40.17
N LEU A 41 -33.84 -3.21 40.56
CA LEU A 41 -32.72 -3.52 39.63
C LEU A 41 -33.14 -4.40 38.44
N ASN A 42 -34.14 -5.26 38.59
CA ASN A 42 -34.64 -6.10 37.50
C ASN A 42 -35.54 -5.30 36.55
N GLU A 43 -36.43 -4.50 37.12
CA GLU A 43 -37.41 -3.71 36.39
C GLU A 43 -36.76 -2.59 35.59
N ALA A 44 -35.83 -1.85 36.20
CA ALA A 44 -35.03 -0.84 35.51
C ALA A 44 -34.18 -1.45 34.37
N ALA A 45 -33.62 -2.65 34.58
CA ALA A 45 -32.87 -3.35 33.55
C ALA A 45 -33.76 -3.79 32.38
N GLN A 46 -34.95 -4.32 32.67
CA GLN A 46 -35.88 -4.79 31.65
C GLN A 46 -36.46 -3.62 30.83
N THR A 47 -36.86 -2.54 31.49
CA THR A 47 -37.42 -1.32 30.86
C THR A 47 -36.41 -0.66 29.92
N ASN A 48 -35.13 -0.66 30.30
CA ASN A 48 -34.05 -0.07 29.52
C ASN A 48 -33.33 -1.06 28.59
N GLY A 49 -33.81 -2.31 28.46
CA GLY A 49 -33.23 -3.30 27.54
C GLY A 49 -31.81 -3.77 27.91
N LEU A 50 -31.44 -3.69 29.19
CA LEU A 50 -30.13 -4.05 29.72
C LEU A 50 -30.15 -5.41 30.43
N SER A 51 -29.01 -6.08 30.49
CA SER A 51 -28.87 -7.23 31.38
C SER A 51 -28.79 -6.76 32.85
N ARG A 52 -29.51 -7.44 33.76
CA ARG A 52 -29.44 -7.17 35.21
C ARG A 52 -27.99 -7.13 35.71
N ARG A 53 -27.13 -8.05 35.24
CA ARG A 53 -25.71 -8.11 35.64
C ARG A 53 -24.92 -6.88 35.20
N THR A 54 -25.22 -6.33 34.02
CA THR A 54 -24.60 -5.10 33.52
C THR A 54 -25.00 -3.93 34.41
N LEU A 55 -26.30 -3.75 34.66
CA LEU A 55 -26.80 -2.68 35.52
C LEU A 55 -26.24 -2.79 36.94
N GLN A 56 -26.29 -3.97 37.55
CA GLN A 56 -25.76 -4.20 38.90
C GLN A 56 -24.27 -3.83 39.02
N ARG A 57 -23.43 -4.21 38.04
CA ARG A 57 -22.00 -3.89 38.04
C ARG A 57 -21.75 -2.38 38.02
N HIS A 58 -22.50 -1.66 37.19
CA HIS A 58 -22.32 -0.20 37.04
C HIS A 58 -22.98 0.57 38.18
N PHE A 59 -24.12 0.11 38.71
CA PHE A 59 -24.78 0.67 39.88
C PHE A 59 -23.91 0.58 41.13
N GLN A 60 -23.23 -0.55 41.36
CA GLN A 60 -22.32 -0.70 42.51
C GLN A 60 -21.16 0.30 42.45
N LYS A 61 -20.66 0.61 41.25
CA LYS A 61 -19.64 1.64 41.04
C LYS A 61 -20.21 3.05 41.26
N ALA A 62 -21.39 3.32 40.71
CA ALA A 62 -22.12 4.58 40.86
C ALA A 62 -22.62 4.88 42.29
N LYS A 63 -22.51 3.91 43.20
CA LYS A 63 -22.79 4.09 44.64
C LYS A 63 -21.58 4.65 45.40
N LEU A 64 -20.38 4.49 44.83
CA LEU A 64 -19.11 4.97 45.39
C LEU A 64 -18.70 6.35 44.83
N GLU A 65 -19.22 6.71 43.66
CA GLU A 65 -18.96 7.97 42.94
C GLU A 65 -20.28 8.77 42.88
N ASP A 66 -20.25 10.08 43.17
CA ASP A 66 -21.46 10.92 43.14
C ASP A 66 -22.09 10.97 41.74
N GLU A 67 -21.24 11.04 40.71
CA GLU A 67 -21.64 11.14 39.31
C GLU A 67 -21.23 9.88 38.53
N PHE A 68 -22.18 9.28 37.80
CA PHE A 68 -21.90 8.07 37.01
C PHE A 68 -21.23 8.43 35.68
N THR A 69 -19.96 8.05 35.52
CA THR A 69 -19.27 8.10 34.23
C THR A 69 -19.02 6.69 33.69
N TYR A 70 -19.52 6.41 32.48
CA TYR A 70 -19.20 5.15 31.79
C TYR A 70 -17.80 5.18 31.20
N GLU A 71 -16.91 4.35 31.74
CA GLU A 71 -15.56 4.15 31.20
C GLU A 71 -15.43 2.77 30.56
N ASN A 72 -15.10 2.75 29.26
CA ASN A 72 -14.78 1.50 28.59
C ASN A 72 -13.34 1.06 28.91
N LYS A 73 -13.19 0.20 29.92
CA LYS A 73 -11.88 -0.37 30.31
C LYS A 73 -11.28 -1.34 29.29
N CYS A 74 -11.87 -1.56 28.12
CA CYS A 74 -11.26 -2.42 27.08
C CYS A 74 -9.94 -1.86 26.52
N ASN A 75 -9.63 -0.58 26.75
CA ASN A 75 -8.42 0.08 26.27
C ASN A 75 -7.17 -0.11 27.16
N TYR A 76 -7.24 -0.88 28.25
CA TYR A 76 -6.13 -1.07 29.21
C TYR A 76 -4.85 -1.69 28.63
N ARG A 77 -4.87 -2.17 27.37
CA ARG A 77 -3.73 -2.77 26.67
C ARG A 77 -3.15 -1.90 25.55
N ARG A 78 -3.59 -0.66 25.40
CA ARG A 78 -2.98 0.26 24.42
C ARG A 78 -1.61 0.71 24.95
N VAL A 79 -0.59 0.53 24.11
CA VAL A 79 0.79 0.97 24.39
C VAL A 79 0.95 2.48 24.20
N PHE A 80 0.16 3.04 23.28
CA PHE A 80 0.21 4.44 22.87
C PHE A 80 -1.08 5.17 23.25
N THR A 81 -0.93 6.44 23.61
CA THR A 81 -2.04 7.39 23.73
C THR A 81 -2.57 7.75 22.34
N ASP A 82 -3.70 8.46 22.27
CA ASP A 82 -4.20 8.95 21.00
C ASP A 82 -3.25 9.95 20.35
N GLN A 83 -2.59 10.80 21.14
CA GLN A 83 -1.57 11.74 20.64
C GLN A 83 -0.34 11.01 20.05
N ASP A 84 0.15 9.98 20.75
CA ASP A 84 1.27 9.15 20.28
C ASP A 84 0.93 8.49 18.92
N GLU A 85 -0.29 7.98 18.78
CA GLU A 85 -0.74 7.37 17.53
C GLU A 85 -0.89 8.41 16.42
N GLU A 86 -1.36 9.62 16.73
CA GLU A 86 -1.46 10.71 15.76
C GLU A 86 -0.07 11.13 15.22
N ASP A 87 0.94 11.23 16.10
CA ASP A 87 2.31 11.54 15.69
C ASP A 87 2.89 10.45 14.78
N LEU A 88 2.62 9.18 15.09
CA LEU A 88 3.00 8.04 14.23
C LEU A 88 2.30 8.11 12.87
N VAL A 89 0.99 8.43 12.83
CA VAL A 89 0.24 8.60 11.57
C VAL A 89 0.83 9.75 10.75
N ARG A 90 1.08 10.91 11.37
CA ARG A 90 1.68 12.08 10.72
C ARG A 90 3.03 11.75 10.09
N TYR A 91 3.88 11.04 10.82
CA TYR A 91 5.17 10.58 10.33
C TYR A 91 5.04 9.62 9.14
N LEU A 92 4.14 8.64 9.21
CA LEU A 92 3.90 7.68 8.12
C LEU A 92 3.44 8.38 6.84
N VAL A 93 2.54 9.35 6.96
CA VAL A 93 2.07 10.16 5.83
C VAL A 93 3.21 10.97 5.23
N GLN A 94 4.05 11.58 6.05
CA GLN A 94 5.22 12.34 5.58
C GLN A 94 6.22 11.45 4.84
N CYS A 95 6.56 10.27 5.38
CA CYS A 95 7.41 9.30 4.71
C CYS A 95 6.84 8.86 3.35
N SER A 96 5.52 8.65 3.27
CA SER A 96 4.87 8.32 2.01
C SER A 96 5.00 9.45 0.97
N LYS A 97 4.86 10.72 1.38
CA LYS A 97 5.01 11.88 0.48
C LYS A 97 6.44 12.03 -0.04
N MET A 98 7.43 11.62 0.74
CA MET A 98 8.84 11.62 0.37
C MET A 98 9.27 10.36 -0.40
N LEU A 99 8.32 9.55 -0.89
CA LEU A 99 8.58 8.28 -1.59
C LEU A 99 9.35 7.24 -0.75
N CYS A 100 9.42 7.41 0.57
CA CYS A 100 10.04 6.48 1.52
C CYS A 100 8.98 5.78 2.40
N GLY A 101 7.89 5.34 1.79
CA GLY A 101 6.78 4.67 2.46
C GLY A 101 7.21 3.45 3.28
N LEU A 102 6.66 3.32 4.48
CA LEU A 102 7.04 2.26 5.42
C LEU A 102 6.22 0.97 5.23
N THR A 103 6.91 -0.16 5.30
CA THR A 103 6.27 -1.48 5.32
C THR A 103 5.67 -1.78 6.69
N ARG A 104 4.80 -2.80 6.79
CA ARG A 104 4.29 -3.29 8.09
C ARG A 104 5.41 -3.62 9.08
N LYS A 105 6.51 -4.19 8.59
CA LYS A 105 7.66 -4.58 9.43
C LYS A 105 8.45 -3.34 9.88
N SER A 106 8.66 -2.39 8.98
CA SER A 106 9.31 -1.13 9.32
C SER A 106 8.49 -0.32 10.33
N LEU A 107 7.16 -0.27 10.17
CA LEU A 107 6.24 0.30 11.14
C LEU A 107 6.32 -0.42 12.50
N ALA A 108 6.42 -1.75 12.51
CA ALA A 108 6.57 -2.49 13.76
C ALA A 108 7.86 -2.14 14.51
N ARG A 109 8.97 -2.00 13.81
CA ARG A 109 10.24 -1.56 14.39
C ARG A 109 10.19 -0.11 14.85
N LEU A 110 9.58 0.77 14.05
CA LEU A 110 9.38 2.18 14.39
C LEU A 110 8.56 2.31 15.68
N ALA A 111 7.43 1.61 15.77
CA ALA A 111 6.57 1.61 16.95
C ALA A 111 7.34 1.11 18.19
N PHE A 112 8.12 0.03 18.07
CA PHE A 112 8.93 -0.45 19.19
C PHE A 112 9.97 0.60 19.64
N GLY A 113 10.73 1.19 18.71
CA GLY A 113 11.71 2.22 19.03
C GLY A 113 11.08 3.50 19.60
N PHE A 114 9.91 3.89 19.09
CA PHE A 114 9.14 5.02 19.59
C PHE A 114 8.65 4.77 21.02
N ALA A 115 8.16 3.56 21.31
CA ALA A 115 7.77 3.16 22.66
C ALA A 115 8.95 3.18 23.64
N GLN A 116 10.13 2.69 23.23
CA GLN A 116 11.33 2.69 24.07
C GLN A 116 11.80 4.11 24.41
N ARG A 117 11.89 4.99 23.41
CA ARG A 117 12.39 6.36 23.58
C ARG A 117 11.44 7.22 24.42
N ASN A 118 10.14 6.98 24.31
CA ASN A 118 9.13 7.72 25.07
C ASN A 118 8.74 7.04 26.40
N GLY A 119 9.52 6.05 26.86
CA GLY A 119 9.32 5.41 28.16
C GLY A 119 7.96 4.70 28.33
N LYS A 120 7.37 4.20 27.23
CA LYS A 120 6.05 3.54 27.26
C LYS A 120 6.16 2.13 27.84
N LEU A 121 5.06 1.63 28.39
CA LEU A 121 4.98 0.24 28.87
C LEU A 121 4.93 -0.71 27.67
N ILE A 122 6.05 -1.35 27.38
CA ILE A 122 6.21 -2.25 26.24
C ILE A 122 5.77 -3.67 26.61
N PRO A 123 4.88 -4.31 25.83
CA PRO A 123 4.56 -5.71 25.99
C PRO A 123 5.79 -6.61 25.84
N ALA A 124 5.93 -7.63 26.68
CA ALA A 124 7.10 -8.52 26.69
C ALA A 124 7.41 -9.15 25.31
N ASN A 125 6.36 -9.47 24.54
CA ASN A 125 6.48 -10.03 23.19
C ASN A 125 7.04 -9.06 22.14
N TRP A 126 7.06 -7.74 22.40
CA TRP A 126 7.73 -6.78 21.53
C TRP A 126 9.23 -6.75 21.82
N GLY A 127 9.59 -6.75 23.12
CA GLY A 127 10.98 -6.70 23.58
C GLY A 127 11.82 -7.87 23.06
N SER A 128 11.29 -9.09 23.09
CA SER A 128 11.99 -10.28 22.60
C SER A 128 12.29 -10.25 21.11
N ASN A 129 11.47 -9.56 20.32
CA ASN A 129 11.55 -9.52 18.86
C ASN A 129 12.17 -8.22 18.32
N GLY A 130 12.33 -7.21 19.16
CA GLY A 130 12.75 -5.85 18.75
C GLY A 130 11.75 -5.16 17.82
N GLU A 131 10.50 -5.61 17.78
CA GLU A 131 9.46 -5.05 16.91
C GLU A 131 8.05 -5.25 17.50
N ALA A 132 7.14 -4.33 17.17
CA ALA A 132 5.76 -4.43 17.62
C ALA A 132 5.03 -5.67 17.06
N GLY A 133 4.18 -6.28 17.88
CA GLY A 133 3.47 -7.49 17.50
C GLY A 133 2.51 -7.30 16.32
N ARG A 134 2.30 -8.37 15.54
CA ARG A 134 1.37 -8.39 14.38
C ARG A 134 -0.03 -7.85 14.70
N LYS A 135 -0.55 -8.19 15.89
CA LYS A 135 -1.87 -7.72 16.34
C LYS A 135 -1.94 -6.20 16.49
N PHE A 136 -0.89 -5.59 17.04
CA PHE A 136 -0.81 -4.13 17.17
C PHE A 136 -0.89 -3.45 15.80
N ILE A 137 -0.12 -3.95 14.82
CA ILE A 137 -0.14 -3.38 13.46
C ILE A 137 -1.51 -3.49 12.81
N SER A 138 -2.17 -4.65 12.93
CA SER A 138 -3.51 -4.85 12.39
C SER A 138 -4.54 -3.91 13.05
N ASP A 139 -4.51 -3.81 14.38
CA ASP A 139 -5.43 -2.98 15.13
C ASP A 139 -5.16 -1.47 14.90
N PHE A 140 -3.90 -1.06 14.79
CA PHE A 140 -3.49 0.32 14.48
C PHE A 140 -3.98 0.73 13.09
N LEU A 141 -3.72 -0.07 12.05
CA LEU A 141 -4.19 0.23 10.69
C LEU A 141 -5.72 0.20 10.58
N LYS A 142 -6.39 -0.59 11.41
CA LYS A 142 -7.85 -0.62 11.46
C LYS A 142 -8.43 0.63 12.14
N ARG A 143 -7.78 1.12 13.21
CA ARG A 143 -8.18 2.37 13.88
C ARG A 143 -8.04 3.59 12.98
N HIS A 144 -6.92 3.67 12.26
CA HIS A 144 -6.58 4.79 11.38
C HIS A 144 -6.85 4.48 9.91
N GLY A 145 -7.87 3.67 9.63
CA GLY A 145 -8.18 3.21 8.27
C GLY A 145 -8.83 4.27 7.37
N ASP A 146 -9.28 5.37 7.96
CA ASP A 146 -9.72 6.59 7.31
C ASP A 146 -8.56 7.37 6.67
N VAL A 147 -7.38 7.35 7.28
CA VAL A 147 -6.17 8.06 6.80
C VAL A 147 -5.16 7.11 6.13
N LEU A 148 -4.97 5.91 6.67
CA LEU A 148 -3.92 4.99 6.26
C LEU A 148 -4.47 3.80 5.47
N SER A 149 -3.81 3.48 4.35
CA SER A 149 -4.09 2.26 3.59
C SER A 149 -2.81 1.63 3.06
N LEU A 150 -2.80 0.30 2.96
CA LEU A 150 -1.68 -0.43 2.36
C LEU A 150 -1.84 -0.44 0.85
N ARG A 151 -0.82 0.06 0.15
CA ARG A 151 -0.79 0.12 -1.31
C ARG A 151 0.50 -0.52 -1.83
N LYS A 152 0.45 -1.03 -3.06
CA LYS A 152 1.64 -1.46 -3.78
C LYS A 152 2.25 -0.22 -4.43
N PRO A 153 3.49 0.19 -4.07
CA PRO A 153 4.12 1.35 -4.67
C PRO A 153 4.44 1.08 -6.15
N GLN A 154 4.38 2.12 -6.97
CA GLN A 154 4.82 2.04 -8.36
C GLN A 154 6.35 2.19 -8.42
N PRO A 155 7.08 1.29 -9.14
CA PRO A 155 8.52 1.42 -9.29
C PRO A 155 8.88 2.75 -9.96
N THR A 156 9.48 3.64 -9.19
CA THR A 156 9.92 4.96 -9.64
C THR A 156 11.42 5.04 -9.47
N SER A 157 12.15 5.43 -10.52
CA SER A 157 13.60 5.57 -10.44
C SER A 157 13.98 6.82 -9.65
N ILE A 158 15.15 6.80 -8.99
CA ILE A 158 15.66 7.95 -8.23
C ILE A 158 15.77 9.19 -9.13
N GLY A 159 16.23 9.04 -10.37
CA GLY A 159 16.29 10.14 -11.34
C GLY A 159 14.92 10.75 -11.61
N ARG A 160 13.89 9.93 -11.81
CA ARG A 160 12.50 10.44 -11.99
C ARG A 160 11.99 11.14 -10.74
N ALA A 161 12.25 10.59 -9.55
CA ALA A 161 11.87 11.22 -8.29
C ALA A 161 12.57 12.56 -8.07
N ALA A 162 13.87 12.65 -8.37
CA ALA A 162 14.67 13.86 -8.22
C ALA A 162 14.22 14.98 -9.17
N CYS A 163 13.86 14.63 -10.41
CA CYS A 163 13.33 15.60 -11.39
C CYS A 163 11.88 16.02 -11.10
N PHE A 164 11.16 15.33 -10.20
CA PHE A 164 9.78 15.64 -9.84
C PHE A 164 9.69 16.73 -8.77
N ASN A 165 10.41 17.85 -8.97
CA ASN A 165 10.41 19.00 -8.09
C ASN A 165 9.94 20.26 -8.84
N ARG A 166 9.29 21.18 -8.13
CA ARG A 166 8.67 22.36 -8.74
C ARG A 166 9.67 23.22 -9.53
N PRO A 167 10.85 23.60 -9.00
CA PRO A 167 11.83 24.36 -9.77
C PRO A 167 12.30 23.70 -11.07
N VAL A 168 12.54 22.38 -11.07
CA VAL A 168 12.99 21.63 -12.25
C VAL A 168 11.87 21.53 -13.28
N ILE A 169 10.64 21.27 -12.83
CA ILE A 169 9.47 21.21 -13.70
C ILE A 169 9.18 22.59 -14.31
N ASP A 170 9.21 23.64 -13.50
CA ASP A 170 8.96 25.01 -13.95
C ASP A 170 10.03 25.45 -14.97
N ALA A 171 11.32 25.16 -14.70
CA ALA A 171 12.40 25.42 -15.64
C ALA A 171 12.25 24.64 -16.96
N PHE A 172 11.83 23.37 -16.89
CA PHE A 172 11.57 22.55 -18.07
C PHE A 172 10.47 23.17 -18.94
N PHE A 173 9.32 23.52 -18.37
CA PHE A 173 8.20 24.09 -19.12
C PHE A 173 8.47 25.52 -19.60
N LEU A 174 9.26 26.30 -18.86
CA LEU A 174 9.71 27.62 -19.31
C LEU A 174 10.61 27.50 -20.54
N ASN A 175 11.56 26.58 -20.53
CA ASN A 175 12.42 26.33 -21.70
C ASN A 175 11.62 25.77 -22.88
N LEU A 176 10.69 24.85 -22.61
CA LEU A 176 9.83 24.26 -23.64
C LEU A 176 8.96 25.32 -24.31
N SER A 177 8.27 26.17 -23.53
CA SER A 177 7.45 27.27 -24.07
C SER A 177 8.29 28.24 -24.91
N GLY A 178 9.46 28.66 -24.42
CA GLY A 178 10.35 29.52 -25.19
C GLY A 178 10.83 28.91 -26.52
N LEU A 179 10.94 27.59 -26.62
CA LEU A 179 11.24 26.90 -27.88
C LEU A 179 10.02 26.88 -28.82
N PHE A 180 8.82 26.63 -28.29
CA PHE A 180 7.59 26.69 -29.07
C PHE A 180 7.32 28.08 -29.63
N ASP A 181 7.53 29.13 -28.83
CA ASP A 181 7.34 30.52 -29.25
C ASP A 181 8.36 30.95 -30.33
N ARG A 182 9.58 30.39 -30.31
CA ARG A 182 10.65 30.76 -31.25
C ARG A 182 10.54 30.05 -32.60
N TYR A 183 10.20 28.77 -32.60
CA TYR A 183 10.30 27.91 -33.79
C TYR A 183 8.96 27.46 -34.34
N GLU A 184 7.86 27.69 -33.62
CA GLU A 184 6.48 27.39 -34.05
C GLU A 184 6.33 25.96 -34.60
N PHE A 185 6.79 24.95 -33.84
CA PHE A 185 6.79 23.57 -34.31
C PHE A 185 5.39 23.07 -34.69
N GLY A 186 5.26 22.57 -35.91
CA GLY A 186 4.07 21.85 -36.36
C GLY A 186 3.99 20.45 -35.73
N PRO A 187 2.80 19.82 -35.70
CA PRO A 187 2.60 18.48 -35.15
C PRO A 187 3.44 17.40 -35.88
N GLU A 188 3.81 17.63 -37.13
CA GLU A 188 4.68 16.76 -37.91
C GLU A 188 6.13 16.74 -37.43
N GLN A 189 6.56 17.77 -36.70
CA GLN A 189 7.93 17.98 -36.21
C GLN A 189 8.12 17.58 -34.75
N ILE A 190 7.02 17.29 -34.03
CA ILE A 190 7.05 16.90 -32.62
C ILE A 190 7.03 15.37 -32.55
N PHE A 191 8.14 14.77 -32.13
CA PHE A 191 8.29 13.32 -32.02
C PHE A 191 8.35 12.88 -30.57
N ASN A 192 7.59 11.83 -30.24
CA ASN A 192 7.80 11.04 -29.03
C ASN A 192 8.67 9.83 -29.36
N VAL A 193 9.67 9.58 -28.53
CA VAL A 193 10.58 8.44 -28.64
C VAL A 193 10.46 7.63 -27.37
N ASP A 194 10.19 6.33 -27.49
CA ASP A 194 10.07 5.44 -26.33
C ASP A 194 10.78 4.10 -26.56
N GLU A 195 11.24 3.51 -25.45
CA GLU A 195 12.01 2.27 -25.43
C GLU A 195 11.17 1.12 -24.86
N SER A 196 11.09 0.01 -25.61
CA SER A 196 10.42 -1.21 -25.16
C SER A 196 11.39 -2.39 -25.18
N GLY A 197 11.49 -3.11 -24.06
CA GLY A 197 12.27 -4.34 -23.97
C GLY A 197 11.52 -5.53 -24.58
N LEU A 198 12.06 -6.13 -25.64
CA LEU A 198 11.60 -7.37 -26.24
C LEU A 198 12.40 -8.54 -25.65
N SER A 199 11.76 -9.34 -24.79
CA SER A 199 12.37 -10.55 -24.23
C SER A 199 12.27 -11.72 -25.21
N THR A 200 13.37 -12.43 -25.40
CA THR A 200 13.42 -13.69 -26.15
C THR A 200 13.01 -14.91 -25.31
N VAL A 201 12.76 -14.72 -24.00
CA VAL A 201 12.28 -15.80 -23.13
C VAL A 201 10.84 -16.13 -23.52
N GLN A 202 10.65 -17.33 -24.05
CA GLN A 202 9.32 -17.86 -24.28
C GLN A 202 8.60 -18.00 -22.94
N VAL A 203 7.39 -17.42 -22.83
CA VAL A 203 6.53 -17.67 -21.68
C VAL A 203 6.01 -19.09 -21.82
N PRO A 204 6.40 -20.03 -20.94
CA PRO A 204 5.94 -21.41 -21.06
C PRO A 204 4.41 -21.46 -20.96
N PRO A 205 3.75 -22.29 -21.78
CA PRO A 205 2.30 -22.44 -21.71
C PRO A 205 1.90 -22.99 -20.34
N LYS A 206 0.66 -22.73 -19.92
CA LYS A 206 0.11 -23.30 -18.69
C LYS A 206 0.11 -24.83 -18.81
N ILE A 207 0.73 -25.51 -17.85
CA ILE A 207 0.72 -26.97 -17.76
C ILE A 207 -0.26 -27.45 -16.69
N ILE A 208 -0.79 -28.67 -16.88
CA ILE A 208 -1.61 -29.34 -15.87
C ILE A 208 -0.68 -29.79 -14.74
N ALA A 209 -1.01 -29.42 -13.51
CA ALA A 209 -0.25 -29.80 -12.32
C ALA A 209 -1.18 -30.13 -11.14
N GLN A 210 -0.66 -30.86 -10.16
CA GLN A 210 -1.41 -31.27 -8.97
C GLN A 210 -1.95 -30.05 -8.20
N LYS A 211 -3.24 -30.11 -7.85
CA LYS A 211 -3.92 -29.05 -7.09
C LYS A 211 -3.26 -28.87 -5.72
N GLY A 212 -2.81 -27.65 -5.44
CA GLY A 212 -2.09 -27.30 -4.20
C GLY A 212 -0.57 -27.20 -4.35
N THR A 213 -0.01 -27.63 -5.48
CA THR A 213 1.42 -27.48 -5.76
C THR A 213 1.74 -26.03 -6.12
N ARG A 214 2.55 -25.38 -5.27
CA ARG A 214 2.90 -23.96 -5.41
C ARG A 214 3.99 -23.70 -6.44
N ASN A 215 4.90 -24.66 -6.63
CA ASN A 215 6.02 -24.56 -7.57
C ASN A 215 5.86 -25.64 -8.63
N VAL A 216 5.42 -25.24 -9.81
CA VAL A 216 5.28 -26.11 -10.98
C VAL A 216 6.41 -25.73 -11.93
N GLY A 217 7.39 -26.62 -12.08
CA GLY A 217 8.56 -26.38 -12.91
C GLY A 217 8.30 -26.72 -14.37
N THR A 218 8.81 -25.89 -15.29
CA THR A 218 8.89 -26.17 -16.72
C THR A 218 10.31 -25.91 -17.16
N ILE A 219 10.91 -26.84 -17.91
CA ILE A 219 12.25 -26.63 -18.49
C ILE A 219 12.11 -25.57 -19.58
N ALA A 220 12.61 -24.36 -19.32
CA ALA A 220 12.71 -23.32 -20.32
C ALA A 220 14.09 -23.41 -21.01
N SER A 221 14.14 -23.20 -22.32
CA SER A 221 15.38 -23.33 -23.10
C SER A 221 16.44 -22.27 -22.74
N ALA A 222 16.11 -21.26 -21.95
CA ALA A 222 17.04 -20.29 -21.36
C ALA A 222 16.45 -19.71 -20.05
N GLU A 223 17.23 -19.74 -18.96
CA GLU A 223 16.83 -19.16 -17.65
C GLU A 223 16.76 -17.63 -17.68
N ARG A 224 17.54 -17.01 -18.57
CA ARG A 224 17.64 -15.55 -18.75
C ARG A 224 17.83 -15.27 -20.25
N GLY A 225 16.77 -14.87 -20.93
CA GLY A 225 16.85 -14.50 -22.35
C GLY A 225 17.62 -13.20 -22.54
N THR A 226 18.14 -12.99 -23.74
CA THR A 226 18.66 -11.68 -24.15
C THR A 226 17.49 -10.76 -24.45
N ASN A 227 17.42 -9.62 -23.76
CA ASN A 227 16.45 -8.57 -24.05
C ASN A 227 16.97 -7.70 -25.19
N VAL A 228 16.22 -7.63 -26.29
CA VAL A 228 16.46 -6.69 -27.38
C VAL A 228 15.67 -5.42 -27.06
N THR A 229 16.28 -4.25 -27.14
CA THR A 229 15.56 -2.99 -26.94
C THR A 229 15.03 -2.51 -28.29
N MET A 230 13.74 -2.23 -28.37
CA MET A 230 13.12 -1.56 -29.52
C MET A 230 12.93 -0.09 -29.17
N ILE A 231 13.43 0.80 -30.02
CA ILE A 231 13.17 2.23 -29.97
C ILE A 231 12.13 2.54 -31.02
N ALA A 232 10.96 3.03 -30.58
CA ALA A 232 9.88 3.45 -31.47
C ALA A 232 9.76 4.98 -31.44
N THR A 233 9.44 5.57 -32.59
CA THR A 233 9.35 7.02 -32.73
C THR A 233 8.12 7.39 -33.54
N ILE A 234 7.24 8.20 -32.96
CA ILE A 234 5.94 8.57 -33.53
C ILE A 234 5.79 10.10 -33.40
N ASN A 235 5.38 10.78 -34.47
CA ASN A 235 5.09 12.21 -34.40
C ASN A 235 3.66 12.48 -33.93
N ALA A 236 3.35 13.73 -33.59
CA ALA A 236 2.03 14.10 -33.09
C ALA A 236 0.89 13.92 -34.12
N LEU A 237 1.21 13.83 -35.42
CA LEU A 237 0.24 13.44 -36.47
C LEU A 237 -0.06 11.93 -36.53
N GLY A 238 0.73 11.10 -35.83
CA GLY A 238 0.60 9.64 -35.87
C GLY A 238 1.46 8.96 -36.94
N ASN A 239 2.29 9.71 -37.68
CA ASN A 239 3.30 9.11 -38.55
C ASN A 239 4.42 8.52 -37.70
N SER A 240 4.94 7.37 -38.11
CA SER A 240 6.04 6.70 -37.41
C SER A 240 7.32 6.70 -38.24
N ILE A 241 8.44 6.88 -37.55
CA ILE A 241 9.75 6.51 -38.11
C ILE A 241 9.91 5.01 -37.84
N PRO A 242 10.39 4.21 -38.81
CA PRO A 242 10.60 2.78 -38.61
C PRO A 242 11.40 2.51 -37.32
N PRO A 243 10.93 1.61 -36.44
CA PRO A 243 11.56 1.37 -35.16
C PRO A 243 12.98 0.82 -35.31
N VAL A 244 13.83 1.14 -34.34
CA VAL A 244 15.22 0.67 -34.30
C VAL A 244 15.34 -0.44 -33.27
N LEU A 245 16.04 -1.54 -33.62
CA LEU A 245 16.34 -2.63 -32.70
C LEU A 245 17.80 -2.55 -32.23
N VAL A 246 17.98 -2.51 -30.92
CA VAL A 246 19.28 -2.53 -30.24
C VAL A 246 19.48 -3.91 -29.62
N PHE A 247 20.42 -4.67 -30.17
CA PHE A 247 20.74 -6.02 -29.71
C PHE A 247 21.84 -6.00 -28.62
N PRO A 248 21.69 -6.78 -27.54
CA PRO A 248 22.74 -6.90 -26.53
C PRO A 248 23.85 -7.81 -27.06
N ARG A 249 24.86 -7.23 -27.74
CA ARG A 249 26.22 -7.76 -28.05
C ARG A 249 26.82 -7.03 -29.25
N VAL A 250 28.15 -7.01 -29.33
CA VAL A 250 28.94 -6.33 -30.39
C VAL A 250 28.73 -6.92 -31.81
N LYS A 251 28.21 -8.15 -31.94
CA LYS A 251 28.09 -8.85 -33.24
C LYS A 251 26.64 -9.10 -33.62
N TYR A 252 26.13 -8.29 -34.54
CA TYR A 252 24.90 -8.54 -35.29
C TYR A 252 25.03 -9.82 -36.13
N LYS A 253 23.96 -10.61 -36.23
CA LYS A 253 23.87 -11.78 -37.12
C LYS A 253 22.57 -11.72 -37.90
N ASP A 254 22.57 -12.09 -39.18
CA ASP A 254 21.40 -11.91 -40.06
C ASP A 254 20.15 -12.66 -39.61
N PHE A 255 20.30 -13.79 -38.90
CA PHE A 255 19.15 -14.51 -38.35
C PHE A 255 18.40 -13.75 -37.25
N MET A 256 18.99 -12.69 -36.66
CA MET A 256 18.36 -11.92 -35.58
C MET A 256 17.12 -11.14 -36.03
N ILE A 257 16.95 -10.93 -37.34
CA ILE A 257 15.77 -10.31 -37.95
C ILE A 257 14.92 -11.31 -38.75
N HIS A 258 15.15 -12.62 -38.56
CA HIS A 258 14.39 -13.64 -39.25
C HIS A 258 12.92 -13.58 -38.81
N GLY A 259 11.99 -13.45 -39.76
CA GLY A 259 10.56 -13.26 -39.47
C GLY A 259 10.17 -11.84 -39.07
N ALA A 260 11.11 -10.88 -39.01
CA ALA A 260 10.76 -9.49 -38.77
C ALA A 260 9.93 -8.90 -39.94
N PRO A 261 9.00 -7.97 -39.66
CA PRO A 261 8.32 -7.21 -40.69
C PRO A 261 9.29 -6.55 -41.68
N THR A 262 8.90 -6.48 -42.96
CA THR A 262 9.78 -6.00 -44.04
C THR A 262 10.31 -4.58 -43.80
N PHE A 263 9.54 -3.72 -43.12
CA PHE A 263 9.95 -2.35 -42.78
C PHE A 263 11.12 -2.27 -41.77
N LEU A 264 11.40 -3.36 -41.03
CA LEU A 264 12.52 -3.44 -40.08
C LEU A 264 13.83 -3.97 -40.70
N LYS A 265 13.73 -4.75 -41.78
CA LYS A 265 14.88 -5.49 -42.35
C LYS A 265 15.96 -4.59 -42.95
N ASN A 266 15.61 -3.38 -43.38
CA ASN A 266 16.51 -2.47 -44.09
C ASN A 266 17.18 -1.41 -43.20
N LYS A 267 16.91 -1.37 -41.88
CA LYS A 267 17.36 -0.28 -40.98
C LYS A 267 17.91 -0.78 -39.63
N VAL A 268 18.63 -1.91 -39.64
CA VAL A 268 19.41 -2.33 -38.47
C VAL A 268 20.67 -1.47 -38.39
N LEU A 269 20.75 -0.56 -37.42
CA LEU A 269 21.99 0.17 -37.12
C LEU A 269 23.04 -0.82 -36.61
N LYS A 270 24.03 -1.11 -37.46
CA LYS A 270 25.10 -2.07 -37.15
C LYS A 270 26.14 -1.56 -36.16
N THR A 271 26.17 -0.28 -35.82
CA THR A 271 27.13 0.27 -34.85
C THR A 271 26.68 1.63 -34.35
N LEU A 272 26.21 1.72 -33.11
CA LEU A 272 26.19 2.99 -32.36
C LEU A 272 26.17 2.65 -30.86
N PHE A 273 27.29 2.12 -30.38
CA PHE A 273 27.49 1.81 -28.97
C PHE A 273 28.28 2.89 -28.22
N PHE A 274 28.42 4.12 -28.77
CA PHE A 274 29.37 5.10 -28.22
C PHE A 274 28.88 6.54 -28.04
N LEU A 275 27.57 6.85 -28.16
CA LEU A 275 27.13 8.24 -27.99
C LEU A 275 25.88 8.48 -27.13
N LEU A 276 25.35 7.46 -26.44
CA LEU A 276 24.11 7.58 -25.66
C LEU A 276 24.19 6.98 -24.25
N MET A 277 25.39 6.76 -23.71
CA MET A 277 25.61 6.57 -22.26
C MET A 277 26.36 7.77 -21.70
#